data_AF-A0A1F6M7K0-F1
#
_entry.id   AF-A0A1F6M7K0-F1
#
_cell.length_a   1.000
_cell.length_b   1.000
_cell.length_c   1.000
_cell.angle_alpha   90.00
_cell.angle_beta   90.00
_cell.angle_gamma   90.00
#
_symmetry.space_group_name_H-M   'P 1'
#
loop_
_entity.id
_entity.type
_entity.pdbx_description
1 polymer ?
#
loop_
_entity_poly.entity_id
_entity_poly.type
_entity_poly.pdbx_seq_one_letter_code
_entity_poly.pdbx_strand_id
1 'polypeptide(L)' 'MKINFTAVIKKEGRWYVAECIETGVTTQGKTVASAKKNLCEAMSLYLEDLPKNKVEKLRNQKSFVQPLNVEYA' A
#
# COMPACT_ATOMS: atom_id res chain seq x y z
N MET A 1 7.54 -12.98 10.24
CA MET A 1 7.53 -13.26 8.77
C MET A 1 7.69 -11.93 8.04
N LYS A 2 8.40 -11.86 6.90
CA LYS A 2 8.59 -10.61 6.15
C LYS A 2 7.96 -10.75 4.77
N ILE A 3 6.96 -9.92 4.48
CA ILE A 3 6.30 -9.81 3.17
C ILE A 3 6.60 -8.40 2.64
N ASN A 4 6.90 -8.29 1.35
CA ASN A 4 7.09 -7.00 0.69
C ASN A 4 5.82 -6.69 -0.12
N PHE A 5 5.20 -5.56 0.17
CA PHE A 5 4.06 -5.03 -0.56
C PHE A 5 4.46 -3.74 -1.29
N THR A 6 3.66 -3.36 -2.28
CA THR A 6 3.87 -2.15 -3.06
C THR A 6 2.94 -1.06 -2.55
N ALA A 7 3.50 0.09 -2.18
CA ALA A 7 2.71 1.23 -1.73
C ALA A 7 2.85 2.41 -2.69
N VAL A 8 1.73 3.09 -2.98
CA VAL A 8 1.70 4.38 -3.65
C VAL A 8 1.42 5.45 -2.62
N ILE A 9 2.19 6.54 -2.65
CA ILE A 9 1.99 7.69 -1.75
C ILE A 9 1.72 8.92 -2.59
N LYS A 10 0.56 9.55 -2.38
CA LYS A 10 0.09 10.74 -3.09
C LYS A 10 0.01 11.92 -2.13
N LYS A 11 0.31 13.12 -2.61
CA LYS A 11 0.07 14.35 -1.86
C LYS A 11 -1.36 14.81 -2.13
N GLU A 12 -2.18 14.90 -1.08
CA GLU A 12 -3.57 15.36 -1.16
C GLU A 12 -3.78 16.53 -0.19
N GLY A 13 -3.80 17.74 -0.74
CA GLY A 13 -3.90 18.97 0.05
C GLY A 13 -2.81 19.05 1.12
N ARG A 14 -3.21 19.02 2.41
CA ARG A 14 -2.29 19.08 3.56
C ARG A 14 -1.75 17.71 4.01
N TRP A 15 -2.18 16.62 3.38
CA TRP A 15 -1.87 15.25 3.78
C TRP A 15 -1.04 14.52 2.73
N TYR A 16 -0.39 13.44 3.14
CA TYR A 16 0.10 12.40 2.27
C TYR A 16 -0.76 11.16 2.51
N VAL A 17 -1.36 10.63 1.45
CA VAL A 17 -2.20 9.43 1.49
C VAL A 17 -1.38 8.27 0.94
N ALA A 18 -1.25 7.20 1.71
CA ALA A 18 -0.47 6.02 1.38
C ALA A 18 -1.41 4.82 1.23
N GLU A 19 -1.36 4.15 0.09
CA GLU A 19 -2.22 3.01 -0.27
C GLU A 19 -1.36 1.80 -0.65
N CYS A 20 -1.66 0.63 -0.09
CA CYS A 20 -1.08 -0.65 -0.49
C CYS A 20 -1.81 -1.20 -1.72
N ILE A 21 -1.11 -1.44 -2.82
CA ILE A 21 -1.71 -1.84 -4.10
C ILE A 21 -2.37 -3.23 -3.99
N GLU A 22 -1.71 -4.17 -3.31
CA GLU A 22 -2.19 -5.55 -3.24
C GLU A 22 -3.44 -5.72 -2.38
N THR A 23 -3.72 -4.79 -1.47
CA THR A 23 -4.79 -4.94 -0.46
C THR A 23 -5.79 -3.79 -0.43
N GLY A 24 -5.48 -2.64 -1.03
CA GLY A 24 -6.26 -1.41 -0.95
C GLY A 24 -6.24 -0.73 0.42
N VAL A 25 -5.49 -1.28 1.39
CA VAL A 25 -5.37 -0.66 2.72
C VAL A 25 -4.74 0.72 2.56
N THR A 26 -5.43 1.72 3.09
CA THR A 26 -5.07 3.12 2.92
C THR A 26 -4.93 3.80 4.27
N THR A 27 -3.90 4.61 4.41
CA THR A 27 -3.66 5.46 5.58
C THR A 27 -3.17 6.84 5.15
N GLN A 28 -2.97 7.74 6.10
CA GLN A 28 -2.49 9.09 5.82
C GLN A 28 -1.51 9.58 6.87
N GLY A 29 -0.72 10.60 6.52
CA GLY A 29 0.22 11.25 7.40
C GLY A 29 0.55 12.67 6.96
N LYS A 30 1.14 13.47 7.87
CA LYS A 30 1.57 14.84 7.55
C LYS A 30 2.83 14.89 6.69
N THR A 31 3.62 13.82 6.72
CA THR A 31 4.82 13.60 5.91
C THR A 31 4.74 12.23 5.22
N VAL A 32 5.50 12.04 4.14
CA VAL A 32 5.66 10.74 3.46
C VAL A 32 6.06 9.64 4.46
N ALA A 33 7.02 9.94 5.35
CA ALA A 33 7.50 9.01 6.36
C ALA A 33 6.38 8.58 7.34
N SER A 34 5.57 9.55 7.81
CA SER A 34 4.45 9.24 8.71
C SER A 34 3.35 8.43 8.02
N ALA A 35 3.00 8.75 6.78
CA ALA A 35 2.00 7.99 6.02
C ALA A 35 2.47 6.55 5.78
N LYS A 36 3.75 6.37 5.41
CA LYS A 36 4.36 5.04 5.27
C LYS A 36 4.35 4.25 6.58
N LYS A 37 4.73 4.88 7.70
CA LYS A 37 4.74 4.24 9.01
C LYS A 37 3.33 3.75 9.38
N ASN A 38 2.33 4.63 9.24
CA ASN A 38 0.94 4.31 9.52
C ASN A 38 0.45 3.16 8.62
N LEU A 39 0.82 3.15 7.34
CA LEU A 39 0.47 2.07 6.42
C LEU A 39 1.09 0.74 6.85
N CYS A 40 2.35 0.72 7.29
CA CYS A 40 2.99 -0.51 7.79
C CYS A 40 2.27 -1.07 9.03
N GLU A 41 1.86 -0.21 9.96
CA GLU A 41 1.11 -0.61 11.15
C GLU A 41 -0.27 -1.17 10.77
N ALA A 42 -1.03 -0.44 9.95
CA ALA A 42 -2.35 -0.88 9.48
C ALA A 42 -2.29 -2.18 8.69
N MET A 43 -1.27 -2.35 7.84
CA MET A 43 -1.05 -3.60 7.11
C MET A 43 -0.71 -4.78 8.02
N SER A 44 0.03 -4.55 9.10
CA SER A 44 0.37 -5.62 10.05
C SER A 44 -0.90 -6.14 10.72
N LEU A 45 -1.76 -5.24 11.20
CA LEU A 45 -3.07 -5.59 11.78
C LEU A 45 -3.97 -6.29 10.75
N TYR A 46 -4.06 -5.74 9.53
CA TYR A 46 -4.85 -6.34 8.45
C TYR A 46 -4.44 -7.80 8.15
N LEU A 47 -3.14 -8.11 8.15
CA LEU A 47 -2.65 -9.45 7.86
C LEU A 47 -2.86 -10.43 9.02
N GLU A 48 -2.85 -9.95 10.27
CA GLU A 48 -3.12 -10.76 11.47
C GLU A 48 -4.56 -11.29 11.49
N ASP A 49 -5.51 -10.51 10.95
CA ASP A 49 -6.92 -10.90 10.87
C ASP A 49 -7.22 -11.87 9.71
N LEU A 50 -6.28 -12.11 8.80
CA LEU A 50 -6.48 -12.98 7.65
C LEU A 50 -6.12 -14.44 7.94
N PRO A 51 -6.88 -15.41 7.38
CA PRO A 51 -6.47 -16.81 7.40
C PRO A 51 -5.17 -17.00 6.61
N LYS A 52 -4.31 -17.92 7.08
CA LYS A 52 -2.95 -18.14 6.53
C LYS A 52 -2.92 -18.35 5.02
N ASN A 53 -3.91 -19.06 4.46
CA ASN A 53 -4.00 -19.31 3.02
C ASN A 53 -4.21 -18.02 2.21
N LYS A 54 -4.90 -17.01 2.75
CA LYS A 54 -5.04 -15.69 2.10
C LYS A 54 -3.74 -14.90 2.18
N VAL A 55 -3.04 -14.95 3.31
CA VAL A 55 -1.72 -14.31 3.47
C VAL A 55 -0.71 -14.87 2.47
N GLU A 56 -0.67 -16.19 2.28
CA GLU A 56 0.21 -16.81 1.29
C GLU A 56 -0.15 -16.45 -0.17
N LYS A 57 -1.44 -16.26 -0.48
CA LYS A 57 -1.84 -15.75 -1.81
C LYS A 57 -1.34 -14.33 -2.03
N LEU A 58 -1.54 -13.43 -1.06
CA LEU A 58 -1.08 -12.05 -1.12
C LEU A 58 0.45 -11.95 -1.24
N ARG A 59 1.19 -12.81 -0.54
CA ARG A 59 2.66 -12.87 -0.62
C ARG A 59 3.17 -13.15 -2.03
N ASN A 60 2.44 -13.93 -2.81
CA ASN A 60 2.82 -14.29 -4.19
C ASN A 60 2.28 -13.31 -5.24
N GLN A 61 1.41 -12.38 -4.84
CA GLN A 61 0.88 -11.34 -5.71
C GLN A 61 1.87 -10.18 -5.79
N LYS A 62 2.51 -10.03 -6.96
CA LYS A 62 3.44 -8.93 -7.23
C LYS A 62 2.77 -7.88 -8.09
N SER A 63 2.68 -6.66 -7.58
CA SER A 63 2.23 -5.50 -8.35
C SER A 63 3.44 -4.69 -8.84
N PHE A 64 3.29 -4.01 -9.97
CA PHE A 64 4.30 -3.12 -10.52
C PHE A 64 3.69 -1.74 -10.77
N VAL A 65 4.41 -0.69 -10.40
CA VAL A 65 4.04 0.70 -10.71
C VAL A 65 4.88 1.14 -11.90
N GLN A 66 4.22 1.50 -13.01
CA GLN A 66 4.88 2.01 -14.21
C GLN A 66 4.15 3.24 -14.75
N PRO A 67 4.87 4.23 -15.31
CA PRO A 67 4.24 5.34 -16.01
C PRO A 67 3.52 4.84 -17.27
N LEU A 68 2.30 5.33 -17.50
CA LEU A 68 1.56 5.09 -18.72
C LEU A 68 1.52 6.41 -19.52
N ASN A 69 2.11 6.41 -20.71
CA ASN A 69 2.02 7.54 -21.62
C ASN A 69 0.72 7.40 -22.43
N VAL A 70 -0.12 8.43 -22.39
CA VAL A 70 -1.40 8.47 -23.10
C VAL A 70 -1.42 9.74 -23.95
N GLU A 71 -1.69 9.58 -25.24
CA GLU A 71 -2.00 10.68 -26.15
C GLU A 71 -3.51 10.85 -26.25
N TYR A 72 -3.99 12.10 -26.19
CA TYR A 72 -5.42 12.44 -26.24
C TYR A 72 -5.60 13.70 -27.10
N ALA A 73 -6.74 13.80 -27.78
CA ALA A 73 -7.06 14.85 -28.76
C ALA A 73 -7.92 15.99 -28.17
#